data_AF-A0A3M1V4I7-F1
#
_entry.id   AF-A0A3M1V4I7-F1
#
_cell.length_a   1.000
_cell.length_b   1.000
_cell.length_c   1.000
_cell.angle_alpha   90.00
_cell.angle_beta   90.00
_cell.angle_gamma   90.00
#
_symmetry.space_group_name_H-M   'P 1'
#
loop_
_entity.id
_entity.type
_entity.pdbx_description
1 polymer ?
#
loop_
_entity_poly.entity_id
_entity_poly.type
_entity_poly.pdbx_seq_one_letter_code
_entity_poly.pdbx_strand_id
1 'polypeptide(L)'
;LANTSAEDRERLARHRPYLDFLARPESIEVLPEGEEGPESAIALVGEMKVLIPLAGLIDKAAEIARLEKEIGRLEKDIERVAKKLENPNFVEKAPATVVQKERDRLEKNQGALAQLRGQLKKIRNL
;
A
#
# COMPACT_ATOMS: atom_id res chain seq x y z
N LEU A 1 -21.69 8.55 4.02
CA LEU A 1 -21.97 9.89 4.59
C LEU A 1 -22.36 9.71 6.05
N ALA A 2 -21.81 10.50 6.96
CA ALA A 2 -22.16 10.45 8.38
C ALA A 2 -22.68 11.80 8.86
N ASN A 3 -23.42 11.81 9.98
CA ASN A 3 -24.04 13.00 10.56
C ASN A 3 -24.90 13.80 9.56
N THR A 4 -25.79 13.09 8.87
CA THR A 4 -26.57 13.63 7.74
C THR A 4 -27.97 14.04 8.19
N SER A 5 -28.26 15.34 8.18
CA SER A 5 -29.56 15.90 8.59
C SER A 5 -30.69 15.57 7.59
N ALA A 6 -31.93 15.88 7.94
CA ALA A 6 -33.07 15.70 7.04
C ALA A 6 -32.92 16.55 5.75
N GLU A 7 -32.42 17.78 5.89
CA GLU A 7 -32.16 18.67 4.75
C GLU A 7 -31.04 18.13 3.86
N ASP A 8 -29.97 17.60 4.44
CA ASP A 8 -28.87 16.99 3.67
C ASP A 8 -29.34 15.77 2.87
N ARG A 9 -30.24 14.96 3.43
CA ARG A 9 -30.84 13.81 2.73
C ARG A 9 -31.71 14.26 1.55
N GLU A 10 -32.47 15.34 1.74
CA GLU A 10 -33.27 15.91 0.65
C GLU A 10 -32.38 16.46 -0.47
N ARG A 11 -31.32 17.20 -0.11
CA ARG A 11 -30.32 17.73 -1.07
C ARG A 11 -29.63 16.59 -1.81
N LEU A 12 -29.21 15.53 -1.10
CA LEU A 12 -28.60 14.34 -1.69
C LEU A 12 -29.52 13.70 -2.73
N ALA A 13 -30.79 13.49 -2.38
CA ALA A 13 -31.77 12.89 -3.29
C ALA A 13 -32.03 13.80 -4.51
N ARG A 14 -32.22 15.10 -4.28
CA ARG A 14 -32.48 16.10 -5.32
C ARG A 14 -31.33 16.23 -6.32
N HIS A 15 -30.09 16.15 -5.85
CA HIS A 15 -28.90 16.36 -6.65
C HIS A 15 -28.18 15.07 -7.07
N ARG A 16 -28.76 13.90 -6.78
CA ARG A 16 -28.16 12.59 -7.11
C ARG A 16 -27.67 12.47 -8.56
N PRO A 17 -28.43 12.89 -9.60
CA PRO A 17 -27.95 12.78 -10.99
C PRO A 17 -26.67 13.56 -11.27
N TYR A 18 -26.49 14.73 -10.64
CA TYR A 18 -25.28 15.52 -10.80
C TYR A 18 -24.09 14.88 -10.08
N LEU A 19 -24.32 14.31 -8.90
CA LEU A 19 -23.29 13.58 -8.14
C LEU A 19 -22.82 12.35 -8.91
N ASP A 20 -23.75 11.59 -9.51
CA ASP A 20 -23.42 10.44 -10.34
C ASP A 20 -22.61 10.83 -11.58
N PHE A 21 -22.96 11.96 -12.23
CA PHE A 21 -22.25 12.42 -13.41
C PHE A 21 -20.85 12.97 -13.09
N LEU A 22 -20.73 13.81 -12.06
CA LEU A 22 -19.51 14.56 -11.73
C LEU A 22 -18.52 13.73 -10.92
N ALA A 23 -18.99 13.06 -9.87
CA ALA A 23 -18.14 12.31 -8.95
C ALA A 23 -18.00 10.83 -9.34
N ARG A 24 -18.94 10.31 -10.16
CA ARG A 24 -19.00 8.90 -10.59
C ARG A 24 -18.77 7.89 -9.46
N PRO A 25 -19.47 8.04 -8.31
CA PRO A 25 -19.33 7.09 -7.22
C PRO A 25 -19.94 5.75 -7.62
N GLU A 26 -19.33 4.65 -7.18
CA GLU A 26 -19.92 3.33 -7.29
C GLU A 26 -21.21 3.25 -6.47
N SER A 27 -21.18 3.77 -5.24
CA SER A 27 -22.35 3.94 -4.38
C SER A 27 -22.23 5.20 -3.50
N ILE A 28 -23.36 5.68 -3.00
CA ILE A 28 -23.40 6.69 -1.93
C ILE A 28 -24.34 6.18 -0.86
N GLU A 29 -23.81 5.95 0.33
CA GLU A 29 -24.56 5.43 1.47
C GLU A 29 -24.60 6.46 2.59
N VAL A 30 -25.73 6.54 3.27
CA VAL A 30 -25.88 7.36 4.48
C VAL A 30 -25.84 6.44 5.68
N LEU A 31 -24.84 6.63 6.52
CA LEU A 31 -24.66 5.84 7.74
C LEU A 31 -25.76 6.17 8.75
N PRO A 32 -26.22 5.17 9.51
CA PRO A 32 -27.00 5.38 10.73
C PRO A 32 -26.32 6.35 11.69
N GLU A 33 -27.12 6.96 12.56
CA GLU A 33 -26.62 7.88 13.57
C GLU A 33 -25.70 7.16 14.56
N GLY A 34 -24.55 7.74 14.85
CA GLY A 34 -23.55 7.18 15.77
C GLY A 34 -22.65 6.08 15.18
N GLU A 35 -22.87 5.66 13.93
CA GLU A 35 -22.01 4.65 13.30
C GLU A 35 -20.73 5.28 12.73
N GLU A 36 -19.58 4.65 13.00
CA GLU A 36 -18.31 5.02 12.38
C GLU A 36 -18.13 4.27 11.06
N GLY A 37 -17.84 5.02 10.00
CA GLY A 37 -17.55 4.42 8.69
C GLY A 37 -16.16 3.76 8.64
N PRO A 38 -15.84 3.06 7.54
CA PRO A 38 -14.52 2.46 7.35
C PRO A 38 -13.42 3.52 7.31
N GLU A 39 -12.15 3.10 7.36
CA GLU A 39 -11.01 4.00 7.22
C GLU A 39 -11.12 4.80 5.90
N SER A 40 -11.28 6.12 6.04
CA SER A 40 -11.73 7.00 4.97
C SER A 40 -10.99 8.33 4.99
N ALA A 41 -10.82 8.93 3.80
CA ALA A 41 -10.60 10.37 3.74
C ALA A 41 -11.91 11.08 4.13
N ILE A 42 -11.80 12.08 5.02
CA ILE A 42 -12.97 12.80 5.56
C ILE A 42 -13.00 14.22 4.99
N ALA A 43 -14.12 14.60 4.40
CA ALA A 43 -14.42 15.99 4.07
C ALA A 43 -15.67 16.45 4.83
N LEU A 44 -15.63 17.68 5.36
CA LEU A 44 -16.74 18.28 6.09
C LEU A 44 -17.56 19.18 5.17
N VAL A 45 -18.88 19.04 5.23
CA VAL A 45 -19.85 19.89 4.53
C VAL A 45 -20.89 20.32 5.56
N GLY A 46 -20.69 21.50 6.16
CA GLY A 46 -21.41 21.87 7.37
C GLY A 46 -21.11 20.87 8.49
N GLU A 47 -22.14 20.29 9.09
CA GLU A 47 -22.01 19.25 10.13
C GLU A 47 -21.90 17.82 9.54
N MET A 48 -22.25 17.63 8.27
CA MET A 48 -22.16 16.34 7.59
C MET A 48 -20.71 15.98 7.27
N LYS A 49 -20.38 14.70 7.43
CA LYS A 49 -19.10 14.11 7.01
C LYS A 49 -19.27 13.30 5.74
N VAL A 50 -18.52 13.65 4.70
CA VAL A 50 -18.31 12.81 3.51
C VAL A 50 -17.13 11.90 3.81
N LEU A 51 -17.38 10.59 3.78
CA LEU A 51 -16.38 9.56 4.01
C LEU A 51 -16.10 8.88 2.67
N ILE A 52 -14.88 8.97 2.17
CA ILE A 52 -14.43 8.26 0.98
C ILE A 52 -13.57 7.09 1.45
N PRO A 53 -14.07 5.84 1.39
CA PRO A 53 -13.32 4.68 1.83
C PRO A 53 -11.98 4.60 1.10
N LEU A 54 -10.90 4.44 1.87
CA LEU A 54 -9.57 4.25 1.29
C LEU A 54 -9.37 2.80 0.79
N ALA A 55 -10.16 1.87 1.34
CA ALA A 55 -10.25 0.50 0.83
C ALA A 55 -10.80 0.52 -0.61
N GLY A 56 -10.08 -0.10 -1.55
CA GLY A 56 -10.44 -0.13 -2.97
C GLY A 56 -9.69 0.86 -3.86
N LEU A 57 -9.09 1.93 -3.31
CA LEU A 57 -8.18 2.81 -4.06
C LEU A 57 -6.80 2.17 -4.29
N ILE A 58 -6.43 1.22 -3.44
CA ILE A 58 -5.26 0.36 -3.62
C ILE A 58 -5.79 -1.00 -4.09
N ASP A 59 -5.48 -1.38 -5.33
CA ASP A 59 -5.64 -2.78 -5.76
C ASP A 59 -4.67 -3.63 -4.94
N LYS A 60 -5.16 -4.15 -3.82
CA LYS A 60 -4.37 -4.95 -2.88
C LYS A 60 -3.78 -6.17 -3.57
N ALA A 61 -4.52 -6.80 -4.48
CA ALA A 61 -4.05 -7.98 -5.18
C ALA A 61 -2.88 -7.62 -6.12
N ALA A 62 -3.02 -6.54 -6.89
CA ALA A 62 -1.94 -6.06 -7.75
C ALA A 62 -0.72 -5.60 -6.96
N GLU A 63 -0.91 -4.90 -5.84
CA GLU A 63 0.20 -4.41 -5.01
C GLU A 63 0.90 -5.56 -4.27
N ILE A 64 0.15 -6.54 -3.74
CA ILE A 64 0.72 -7.78 -3.18
C ILE A 64 1.54 -8.51 -4.24
N ALA A 65 0.99 -8.70 -5.45
CA ALA A 65 1.69 -9.39 -6.53
C ALA A 65 2.97 -8.65 -6.96
N ARG A 66 2.93 -7.31 -7.01
CA ARG A 66 4.09 -6.46 -7.31
C ARG A 66 5.18 -6.63 -6.25
N LEU A 67 4.81 -6.54 -4.97
CA LEU A 67 5.72 -6.66 -3.83
C LEU A 67 6.33 -8.07 -3.75
N GLU A 68 5.54 -9.13 -3.92
CA GLU A 68 6.02 -10.52 -3.92
C GLU A 68 7.01 -10.77 -5.06
N LYS A 69 6.75 -10.22 -6.24
CA LYS A 69 7.67 -10.32 -7.39
C LYS A 69 9.00 -9.61 -7.11
N GLU A 70 8.95 -8.43 -6.49
CA GLU A 70 10.13 -7.66 -6.14
C GLU A 70 10.97 -8.33 -5.03
N ILE A 71 10.29 -8.85 -4.00
CA ILE A 71 10.87 -9.67 -2.92
C ILE A 71 11.58 -10.89 -3.52
N GLY A 72 10.90 -11.66 -4.37
CA GLY A 72 11.49 -12.86 -4.99
C GLY A 72 12.70 -12.55 -5.88
N ARG A 73 12.75 -11.37 -6.51
CA ARG A 73 13.94 -10.92 -7.26
C ARG A 73 15.10 -10.62 -6.32
N LEU A 74 14.85 -9.90 -5.23
CA LEU A 74 15.88 -9.56 -4.24
C LEU A 74 16.41 -10.79 -3.51
N GLU A 75 15.56 -11.75 -3.16
CA GLU A 75 15.95 -13.01 -2.53
C GLU A 75 16.93 -13.80 -3.41
N LYS A 76 16.64 -13.93 -4.71
CA LYS A 76 17.54 -14.59 -5.68
C LYS A 76 18.87 -13.85 -5.81
N ASP A 77 18.84 -12.52 -5.80
CA ASP A 77 20.05 -11.70 -5.86
C ASP A 77 20.90 -11.86 -4.59
N ILE A 78 20.27 -11.84 -3.42
CA ILE A 78 20.91 -12.10 -2.12
C ILE A 78 21.55 -13.48 -2.11
N GLU A 79 20.82 -14.52 -2.52
CA GLU A 79 21.32 -15.89 -2.56
C GLU A 79 22.56 -16.00 -3.46
N ARG A 80 22.53 -15.38 -4.65
CA ARG A 80 23.65 -15.39 -5.58
C ARG A 80 24.88 -14.67 -5.03
N VAL A 81 24.69 -13.53 -4.36
CA VAL A 81 25.81 -12.76 -3.77
C VAL A 81 26.36 -13.47 -2.53
N ALA A 82 25.49 -14.01 -1.68
CA ALA A 82 25.87 -14.80 -0.51
C ALA A 82 26.71 -16.03 -0.91
N LYS A 83 26.25 -16.81 -1.91
CA LYS A 83 27.01 -17.95 -2.45
C LYS A 83 28.38 -17.56 -2.98
N LYS A 84 28.52 -16.39 -3.60
CA LYS A 84 29.83 -15.87 -4.06
C LYS A 84 30.74 -15.55 -2.88
N LEU A 85 30.20 -14.94 -1.82
CA LEU A 85 30.95 -14.56 -0.63
C LEU A 85 31.26 -15.76 0.30
N GLU A 86 30.48 -16.84 0.22
CA GLU A 86 30.77 -18.10 0.92
C GLU A 86 31.88 -18.90 0.23
N ASN A 87 32.14 -18.68 -1.06
CA ASN A 87 33.18 -19.39 -1.80
C ASN A 87 34.58 -18.89 -1.40
N PRO A 88 35.41 -19.71 -0.72
CA PRO A 88 36.72 -19.29 -0.25
C PRO A 88 37.64 -18.87 -1.40
N ASN A 89 37.54 -19.53 -2.57
CA ASN A 89 38.32 -19.15 -3.75
C ASN A 89 38.01 -17.73 -4.24
N PHE A 90 36.77 -17.26 -4.08
CA PHE A 90 36.41 -15.89 -4.45
C PHE A 90 36.93 -14.89 -3.41
N VAL A 91 36.74 -15.19 -2.13
CA VAL A 91 37.19 -14.31 -1.03
C VAL A 91 38.71 -14.16 -1.01
N GLU A 92 39.46 -15.24 -1.29
CA GLU A 92 40.92 -15.25 -1.22
C GLU A 92 41.59 -14.73 -2.50
N LYS A 93 40.97 -14.92 -3.67
CA LYS A 93 41.60 -14.54 -4.97
C LYS A 93 41.08 -13.24 -5.55
N ALA A 94 39.89 -12.78 -5.18
CA ALA A 94 39.36 -11.52 -5.69
C ALA A 94 40.00 -10.32 -4.96
N PRO A 95 40.16 -9.17 -5.63
CA PRO A 95 40.61 -7.95 -4.97
C PRO A 95 39.70 -7.58 -3.79
N ALA A 96 40.29 -7.11 -2.69
CA ALA A 96 39.55 -6.74 -1.48
C ALA A 96 38.43 -5.71 -1.76
N THR A 97 38.64 -4.80 -2.71
CA THR A 97 37.63 -3.83 -3.16
C THR A 97 36.40 -4.48 -3.79
N VAL A 98 36.57 -5.60 -4.51
CA VAL A 98 35.47 -6.36 -5.12
C VAL A 98 34.72 -7.15 -4.06
N VAL A 99 35.44 -7.79 -3.13
CA VAL A 99 34.82 -8.53 -2.01
C VAL A 99 34.02 -7.58 -1.12
N GLN A 100 34.56 -6.42 -0.78
CA GLN A 100 33.85 -5.41 0.01
C GLN A 100 32.60 -4.91 -0.71
N LYS A 101 32.69 -4.62 -2.01
CA LYS A 101 31.54 -4.18 -2.80
C LYS A 101 30.42 -5.22 -2.84
N GLU A 102 30.75 -6.51 -2.91
CA GLU A 102 29.74 -7.58 -2.84
C GLU A 102 29.14 -7.71 -1.42
N ARG A 103 29.92 -7.49 -0.36
CA ARG A 103 29.41 -7.44 1.02
C ARG A 103 28.45 -6.27 1.24
N ASP A 104 28.82 -5.07 0.81
CA ASP A 104 27.97 -3.87 0.90
C ASP A 104 26.68 -4.07 0.11
N ARG A 105 26.77 -4.71 -1.07
CA ARG A 105 25.61 -5.06 -1.88
C ARG A 105 24.69 -6.05 -1.17
N LEU A 106 25.26 -7.06 -0.50
CA LEU A 106 24.48 -8.04 0.26
C LEU A 106 23.70 -7.35 1.39
N GLU A 107 24.36 -6.51 2.18
CA GLU A 107 23.75 -5.77 3.29
C GLU A 107 22.64 -4.84 2.80
N LYS A 108 22.91 -4.05 1.75
CA LYS A 108 21.91 -3.17 1.14
C LYS A 108 20.68 -3.94 0.66
N ASN A 109 20.88 -5.08 0.00
CA ASN A 109 19.78 -5.89 -0.50
C ASN A 109 18.97 -6.51 0.65
N GLN A 110 19.62 -6.95 1.73
CA GLN A 110 18.95 -7.47 2.92
C GLN A 110 18.10 -6.38 3.62
N GLY A 111 18.62 -5.15 3.74
CA GLY A 111 17.86 -4.02 4.25
C GLY A 111 16.62 -3.70 3.41
N ALA A 112 16.77 -3.64 2.08
CA ALA A 112 15.66 -3.43 1.17
C ALA A 112 14.61 -4.56 1.25
N LEU A 113 15.05 -5.81 1.35
CA LEU A 113 14.16 -6.97 1.50
C LEU A 113 13.33 -6.88 2.80
N ALA A 114 13.96 -6.49 3.92
CA ALA A 114 13.26 -6.32 5.18
C ALA A 114 12.18 -5.24 5.09
N GLN A 115 12.48 -4.11 4.45
CA GLN A 115 11.52 -3.02 4.24
C GLN A 115 10.34 -3.47 3.38
N LEU A 116 10.59 -4.16 2.27
CA LEU A 116 9.53 -4.66 1.37
C LEU A 116 8.64 -5.70 2.05
N ARG A 117 9.22 -6.62 2.85
CA ARG A 117 8.44 -7.58 3.65
C ARG A 117 7.56 -6.87 4.69
N GLY A 118 8.08 -5.81 5.31
CA GLY A 118 7.31 -4.96 6.22
C GLY A 118 6.13 -4.27 5.52
N GLN A 119 6.36 -3.73 4.33
CA GLN A 119 5.31 -3.12 3.51
C GLN A 119 4.25 -4.16 3.09
N LEU A 120 4.65 -5.34 2.62
CA LEU A 120 3.74 -6.42 2.26
C LEU A 120 2.84 -6.83 3.43
N LYS A 121 3.39 -6.91 4.64
CA LYS A 121 2.61 -7.22 5.86
C LYS A 121 1.57 -6.14 6.15
N LYS A 122 1.91 -4.86 5.96
CA LYS A 122 0.94 -3.75 6.12
C LYS A 122 -0.19 -3.86 5.09
N ILE A 123 0.14 -4.05 3.81
CA ILE A 123 -0.86 -4.16 2.74
C ILE A 123 -1.79 -5.36 2.94
N ARG A 124 -1.27 -6.50 3.42
CA ARG A 124 -2.11 -7.68 3.73
C ARG A 124 -3.04 -7.49 4.93
N ASN A 125 -2.73 -6.53 5.80
CA ASN A 125 -3.49 -6.24 7.01
C ASN A 125 -4.47 -5.05 6.85
N LEU A 126 -4.35 -4.29 5.76
CA LEU A 126 -5.35 -3.30 5.33
C LEU A 126 -6.57 -4.03 4.78
#